data_AF-A0A8T4UFV9-F1
#
_entry.id   AF-A0A8T4UFV9-F1
#
_cell.length_a   1.000
_cell.length_b   1.000
_cell.length_c   1.000
_cell.angle_alpha   90.00
_cell.angle_beta   90.00
_cell.angle_gamma   90.00
#
_symmetry.space_group_name_H-M   'P 1'
#
loop_
_entity.id
_entity.type
_entity.pdbx_description
1 polymer ?
#
loop_
_entity_poly.entity_id
_entity_poly.type
_entity_poly.pdbx_seq_one_letter_code
_entity_poly.pdbx_strand_id
1 'polypeptide(L)' 'MTMNDKKALKLVEKAIWDWKALHEDFSVAMNHFKTINPEAYRVIVEMAEVESQLIEEADLKLGPLLEKLKRLVLR' A
#
# COMPACT_ATOMS: atom_id res chain seq x y z
N MET A 1 -13.33 -9.69 23.53
CA MET A 1 -12.23 -9.22 22.65
C MET A 1 -10.91 -9.25 23.41
N THR A 2 -9.94 -10.05 22.97
CA THR A 2 -8.63 -10.12 23.63
C THR A 2 -7.73 -8.97 23.18
N MET A 3 -6.75 -8.57 24.01
CA MET A 3 -5.75 -7.56 23.62
C MET A 3 -4.94 -8.00 22.39
N ASN A 4 -4.80 -9.31 22.19
CA ASN A 4 -4.07 -9.90 21.06
C ASN A 4 -4.83 -9.75 19.73
N ASP A 5 -6.16 -9.90 19.72
CA ASP A 5 -6.97 -9.75 18.50
C ASP A 5 -6.91 -8.33 17.94
N LYS A 6 -7.01 -7.32 18.82
CA LYS A 6 -6.85 -5.90 18.45
C LYS A 6 -5.46 -5.61 17.88
N LYS A 7 -4.42 -6.20 18.49
CA LYS A 7 -3.04 -6.03 18.03
C LYS A 7 -2.86 -6.64 16.63
N ALA A 8 -3.41 -7.83 16.39
CA ALA A 8 -3.38 -8.47 15.08
C ALA A 8 -4.12 -7.64 14.02
N LEU A 9 -5.31 -7.12 14.33
CA LEU A 9 -6.06 -6.23 13.43
C LEU A 9 -5.23 -5.00 13.02
N LYS A 10 -4.60 -4.33 13.99
CA LYS A 10 -3.74 -3.17 13.72
C LYS A 10 -2.55 -3.49 12.83
N LEU A 11 -1.97 -4.69 12.94
CA LEU A 11 -0.87 -5.10 12.07
C LEU A 11 -1.33 -5.26 10.62
N VAL A 12 -2.52 -5.82 10.40
CA VAL A 12 -3.11 -5.95 9.05
C VAL A 12 -3.44 -4.57 8.47
N GLU A 13 -4.06 -3.69 9.26
CA GLU A 13 -4.34 -2.31 8.85
C GLU A 13 -3.05 -1.56 8.47
N LYS A 14 -1.99 -1.72 9.28
CA LYS A 14 -0.69 -1.11 8.99
C LYS A 14 -0.10 -1.65 7.69
N ALA A 15 -0.15 -2.95 7.44
CA ALA A 15 0.41 -3.54 6.22
C ALA A 15 -0.26 -2.99 4.96
N ILE A 16 -1.60 -2.83 4.98
CA ILE A 16 -2.34 -2.21 3.86
C ILE A 16 -1.95 -0.74 3.69
N TRP A 17 -1.82 -0.01 4.80
CA TRP A 17 -1.45 1.41 4.76
C TRP A 17 -0.01 1.64 4.28
N ASP A 18 0.95 0.85 4.77
CA ASP A 18 2.35 0.89 4.34
C ASP A 18 2.47 0.66 2.83
N TRP A 19 1.61 -0.22 2.28
CA TRP A 19 1.58 -0.44 0.84
C TRP A 19 1.05 0.76 0.07
N LYS A 20 0.00 1.44 0.58
CA LYS A 20 -0.46 2.71 -0.01
C LYS A 20 0.59 3.81 0.03
N ALA A 21 1.37 3.87 1.12
CA ALA A 21 2.46 4.84 1.25
C ALA A 21 3.56 4.62 0.20
N LEU A 22 3.81 3.38 -0.23
CA LEU A 22 4.78 3.08 -1.29
C LEU A 22 4.45 3.82 -2.61
N HIS A 23 3.17 3.94 -2.95
CA HIS A 23 2.72 4.67 -4.14
C HIS A 23 3.08 6.16 -4.06
N GLU A 24 2.90 6.77 -2.88
CA GLU A 24 3.27 8.16 -2.62
C GLU A 24 4.79 8.34 -2.70
N ASP A 25 5.56 7.41 -2.14
CA ASP A 25 7.03 7.41 -2.19
C ASP A 25 7.55 7.35 -3.63
N PHE A 26 6.95 6.51 -4.49
CA PHE A 26 7.28 6.50 -5.92
C PHE A 26 6.96 7.81 -6.60
N SER A 27 5.82 8.42 -6.29
CA SER A 27 5.44 9.72 -6.86
C SER A 27 6.44 10.83 -6.49
N VAL A 28 6.90 10.84 -5.23
CA VAL A 28 7.94 11.77 -4.77
C VAL A 28 9.26 11.52 -5.50
N ALA A 29 9.70 10.26 -5.59
CA ALA A 29 10.95 9.89 -6.25
C ALA A 29 10.91 10.23 -7.75
N MET A 30 9.81 9.96 -8.44
CA MET A 30 9.59 10.33 -9.84
C MET A 30 9.76 11.84 -10.05
N ASN A 31 9.08 12.66 -9.22
CA ASN A 31 9.16 14.12 -9.33
C ASN A 31 10.57 14.66 -9.12
N HIS A 32 11.32 14.06 -8.18
CA HIS A 32 12.72 14.41 -7.94
C HIS A 32 13.60 14.07 -9.15
N PHE A 33 13.58 12.81 -9.61
CA PHE A 33 14.50 12.34 -10.63
C PHE A 33 14.13 12.78 -12.05
N LYS A 34 12.88 13.18 -12.32
CA LYS A 34 12.40 13.64 -13.63
C LYS A 34 13.31 14.69 -14.29
N THR A 35 13.90 15.57 -13.49
CA THR A 35 14.78 16.66 -13.99
C THR A 35 16.26 16.45 -13.69
N ILE A 36 16.60 15.47 -12.84
CA ILE A 36 17.95 15.26 -12.31
C ILE A 36 18.64 14.08 -13.01
N ASN A 37 17.94 12.96 -13.16
CA ASN A 37 18.50 11.74 -13.72
C ASN A 37 17.42 10.99 -14.53
N PRO A 38 17.43 11.11 -15.87
CA PRO A 38 16.46 10.45 -16.74
C PRO A 38 16.46 8.92 -16.65
N GLU A 39 17.60 8.30 -16.38
CA GLU A 39 17.70 6.84 -16.25
C GLU A 39 17.07 6.36 -14.94
N ALA A 40 17.37 7.03 -13.83
CA ALA A 40 16.72 6.75 -12.55
C ALA A 40 15.21 7.01 -12.63
N TYR A 41 14.79 8.10 -13.28
CA TYR A 41 13.38 8.39 -13.53
C TYR A 41 12.69 7.25 -14.29
N ARG A 42 13.30 6.75 -15.38
CA ARG A 42 12.75 5.63 -16.15
C ARG A 42 12.58 4.38 -15.29
N VAL A 43 13.59 4.00 -14.50
CA VAL A 43 13.52 2.84 -13.61
C VAL A 43 12.39 3.00 -12.58
N ILE A 44 12.23 4.19 -12.00
CA ILE A 44 11.16 4.45 -11.02
C ILE A 44 9.78 4.40 -11.68
N VAL A 45 9.63 4.88 -12.91
CA VAL A 45 8.39 4.74 -13.67
C VAL A 45 8.04 3.27 -13.87
N GLU A 46 9.00 2.43 -14.28
CA GLU A 46 8.77 0.98 -14.42
C GLU A 46 8.36 0.34 -13.09
N MET A 47 8.98 0.74 -11.97
CA MET A 47 8.59 0.27 -10.63
C MET A 47 7.18 0.72 -10.23
N ALA A 48 6.83 1.98 -10.51
CA ALA A 48 5.53 2.55 -10.19
C ALA A 48 4.39 1.92 -11.03
N GLU A 49 4.67 1.55 -12.28
CA GLU A 49 3.71 0.84 -13.13
C GLU A 49 3.39 -0.55 -12.59
N VAL A 50 4.41 -1.30 -12.16
CA VAL A 50 4.24 -2.62 -11.51
C VAL A 50 3.44 -2.48 -10.22
N GLU A 51 3.78 -1.49 -9.38
CA GLU A 51 3.08 -1.24 -8.13
C GLU A 51 1.61 -0.83 -8.36
N SER A 52 1.34 0.06 -9.32
CA SER A 52 0.00 0.53 -9.65
C SER A 52 -0.94 -0.60 -10.09
N GLN A 53 -0.43 -1.59 -10.84
CA GLN A 53 -1.22 -2.76 -11.21
C GLN A 53 -1.59 -3.61 -9.98
N LEU A 54 -0.65 -3.78 -9.05
CA LEU A 54 -0.86 -4.59 -7.87
C LEU A 54 -1.77 -3.91 -6.84
N ILE A 55 -1.68 -2.58 -6.68
CA ILE A 55 -2.50 -1.83 -5.72
C ILE A 55 -3.98 -1.77 -6.15
N GLU A 56 -4.27 -1.63 -7.45
CA GLU A 56 -5.64 -1.68 -7.96
C GLU A 56 -6.30 -3.04 -7.66
N GLU A 57 -5.59 -4.14 -7.94
CA GLU A 57 -6.06 -5.49 -7.63
C GLU A 57 -6.23 -5.70 -6.12
N ALA A 58 -5.31 -5.18 -5.33
CA ALA A 58 -5.32 -5.30 -3.90
C ALA A 58 -6.43 -4.49 -3.24
N ASP A 59 -6.69 -3.25 -3.64
CA ASP A 59 -7.76 -2.45 -3.05
C ASP A 59 -9.13 -3.09 -3.31
N LEU A 60 -9.34 -3.65 -4.50
CA LEU A 60 -10.56 -4.40 -4.84
C LEU A 60 -10.76 -5.65 -3.97
N LYS A 61 -9.68 -6.38 -3.64
CA LYS A 61 -9.75 -7.66 -2.92
C LYS A 61 -9.62 -7.51 -1.41
N LEU A 62 -8.66 -6.72 -0.95
CA LEU A 62 -8.32 -6.56 0.46
C LEU A 62 -9.29 -5.65 1.21
N GLY A 63 -9.84 -4.61 0.57
CA GLY A 63 -10.81 -3.70 1.21
C GLY A 63 -12.00 -4.45 1.84
N PRO A 64 -12.75 -5.27 1.06
CA PRO A 64 -13.86 -6.05 1.58
C PRO A 64 -13.44 -7.07 2.67
N LEU A 65 -12.26 -7.66 2.53
CA LEU A 65 -11.72 -8.62 3.50
C LEU A 65 -11.33 -7.95 4.82
N LEU A 66 -10.72 -6.76 4.77
CA LEU A 66 -10.42 -5.95 5.94
C LEU A 66 -11.70 -5.58 6.69
N GLU A 67 -12.74 -5.16 5.98
CA GLU A 67 -14.04 -4.84 6.59
C GLU A 67 -14.74 -6.07 7.19
N LYS A 68 -14.55 -7.25 6.59
CA LYS A 68 -15.00 -8.52 7.19
C LYS A 68 -14.21 -8.83 8.46
N LEU A 69 -12.89 -8.66 8.45
CA LEU A 69 -12.02 -8.88 9.61
C LEU A 69 -12.39 -7.94 10.77
N LYS A 70 -12.53 -6.63 10.52
CA LYS A 70 -12.96 -5.64 11.51
C LYS A 70 -14.28 -6.04 12.17
N ARG A 71 -15.27 -6.45 11.38
CA ARG A 71 -16.57 -6.92 11.89
C ARG A 71 -16.47 -8.16 12.77
N LEU A 72 -15.51 -9.06 12.51
CA LEU A 72 -15.32 -10.27 13.32
C LEU A 72 -14.55 -9.98 14.62
N VAL A 73 -13.59 -9.06 14.58
CA VAL A 73 -12.69 -8.75 15.70
C VAL A 73 -13.29 -7.71 16.67
N LEU A 74 -14.04 -6.74 16.16
CA LEU A 74 -14.58 -5.61 16.94
C LEU A 74 -16.00 -5.83 17.46
N ARG A 75 -16.61 -6.99 17.19
CA ARG A 75 -17.84 -7.46 17.86
C ARG A 75 -17.54 -7.90 19.28
#